data_AF-A0A558GF75-F1
#
_entry.id   AF-A0A558GF75-F1
#
_cell.length_a   1.000
_cell.length_b   1.000
_cell.length_c   1.000
_cell.angle_alpha   90.00
_cell.angle_beta   90.00
_cell.angle_gamma   90.00
#
_symmetry.space_group_name_H-M   'P 1'
#
loop_
_entity.id
_entity.type
_entity.pdbx_description
1 polymer ?
#
loop_
_entity_poly.entity_id
_entity_poly.type
_entity_poly.pdbx_seq_one_letter_code
_entity_poly.pdbx_strand_id
1 'polypeptide(L)'
;MTASAARAPPQVPEAALEAGGWEYIGGHSLDPAFEQSVGPASVSAAFETLVYEDMDLSETLKEKTLGQAEGQFSLFFATRVTLDPSLSNLPKAARGTVVDVVEEHARANYEGQLEDVDVTDIEQTGTRSTTVDTGESARVTEYEATIAFDEITFPFTEEKEFTIEGQEFDVSGMLAVWEHDGTILVAGGAHPGENIELSVTKEPTEAIEVSVDIDLGLTPDAYREELQSLVAGVE
;
A
#
# COMPACT_ATOMS: atom_id res chain seq x y z
N MET A 1 -2.95 36.30 1.13
CA MET A 1 -2.20 35.23 0.46
C MET A 1 -1.74 34.31 1.58
N THR A 2 -2.05 33.02 1.67
CA THR A 2 -2.59 32.05 0.69
C THR A 2 -2.90 30.78 1.49
N ALA A 3 -4.15 30.53 1.85
CA ALA A 3 -4.56 29.22 2.41
C ALA A 3 -4.63 28.12 1.33
N SER A 4 -4.52 28.51 0.05
CA SER A 4 -4.76 27.64 -1.10
C SER A 4 -3.54 26.87 -1.60
N ALA A 5 -2.31 27.29 -1.29
CA ALA A 5 -1.10 26.56 -1.70
C ALA A 5 -0.79 25.39 -0.74
N ALA A 6 -1.32 25.45 0.49
CA ALA A 6 -1.08 24.46 1.52
C ALA A 6 -1.98 23.21 1.40
N ARG A 7 -2.80 23.07 0.35
CA ARG A 7 -3.62 21.87 0.12
C ARG A 7 -3.38 21.27 -1.26
N ALA A 8 -2.19 21.51 -1.81
CA ALA A 8 -1.79 20.78 -3.01
C ALA A 8 -1.51 19.32 -2.63
N PRO A 9 -1.79 18.36 -3.52
CA PRO A 9 -1.35 16.99 -3.34
C PRO A 9 0.19 16.93 -3.26
N PRO A 10 0.74 15.83 -2.72
CA PRO A 10 2.18 15.57 -2.83
C PRO A 10 2.58 15.39 -4.30
N GLN A 11 3.84 15.67 -4.60
CA GLN A 11 4.49 15.24 -5.82
C GLN A 11 4.97 13.81 -5.64
N VAL A 12 4.80 13.01 -6.68
CA VAL A 12 5.22 11.61 -6.73
C VAL A 12 6.26 11.42 -7.83
N PRO A 13 7.09 10.37 -7.78
CA PRO A 13 8.10 10.14 -8.81
C PRO A 13 7.45 9.61 -10.10
N GLU A 14 6.82 10.49 -10.88
CA GLU A 14 6.04 10.16 -12.09
C GLU A 14 6.82 9.27 -13.06
N ALA A 15 8.10 9.56 -13.30
CA ALA A 15 8.92 8.78 -14.21
C ALA A 15 9.18 7.34 -13.73
N ALA A 16 9.23 7.12 -12.41
CA ALA A 16 9.37 5.79 -11.84
C ALA A 16 8.05 5.02 -11.91
N LEU A 17 6.94 5.69 -11.58
CA LEU A 17 5.59 5.13 -11.71
C LEU A 17 5.30 4.68 -13.16
N GLU A 18 5.57 5.54 -14.13
CA GLU A 18 5.40 5.22 -15.56
C GLU A 18 6.28 4.06 -16.01
N ALA A 19 7.52 3.98 -15.51
CA ALA A 19 8.45 2.91 -15.89
C ALA A 19 8.10 1.56 -15.25
N GLY A 20 7.42 1.57 -14.10
CA GLY A 20 6.97 0.38 -13.36
C GLY A 20 5.54 -0.06 -13.66
N GLY A 21 4.83 0.59 -14.60
CA GLY A 21 3.46 0.20 -14.94
C GLY A 21 2.39 0.66 -13.94
N TRP A 22 2.71 1.64 -13.10
CA TRP A 22 1.79 2.17 -12.10
C TRP A 22 0.82 3.18 -12.70
N GLU A 23 -0.47 2.99 -12.45
CA GLU A 23 -1.51 3.92 -12.88
C GLU A 23 -2.20 4.60 -11.68
N TYR A 24 -2.57 5.86 -11.86
CA TYR A 24 -3.36 6.61 -10.88
C TYR A 24 -4.80 6.07 -10.86
N ILE A 25 -5.20 5.48 -9.75
CA ILE A 25 -6.54 4.90 -9.58
C ILE A 25 -7.48 5.78 -8.76
N GLY A 26 -6.95 6.81 -8.09
CA GLY A 26 -7.77 7.75 -7.35
C GLY A 26 -7.04 8.45 -6.22
N GLY A 27 -7.81 9.16 -5.42
CA GLY A 27 -7.31 9.94 -4.31
C GLY A 27 -8.47 10.52 -3.51
N HIS A 28 -8.17 10.99 -2.32
CA HIS A 28 -9.17 11.59 -1.45
C HIS A 28 -8.58 12.76 -0.66
N SER A 29 -9.46 13.70 -0.34
CA SER A 29 -9.16 14.86 0.49
C SER A 29 -10.00 14.79 1.75
N LEU A 30 -9.36 14.97 2.90
CA LEU A 30 -10.02 15.07 4.21
C LEU A 30 -9.63 16.39 4.86
N ASP A 31 -10.63 17.24 5.11
CA ASP A 31 -10.42 18.56 5.72
C ASP A 31 -11.60 18.94 6.64
N PRO A 32 -11.44 18.84 7.97
CA PRO A 32 -10.28 18.27 8.66
C PRO A 32 -10.27 16.73 8.58
N ALA A 33 -9.08 16.15 8.48
CA ALA A 33 -8.85 14.74 8.74
C ALA A 33 -8.93 14.44 10.24
N PHE A 34 -8.32 15.30 11.07
CA PHE A 34 -8.50 15.29 12.52
C PHE A 34 -8.23 16.67 13.12
N GLU A 35 -8.68 16.84 14.37
CA GLU A 35 -8.33 17.98 15.21
C GLU A 35 -7.83 17.48 16.57
N GLN A 36 -6.70 18.01 17.04
CA GLN A 36 -6.15 17.64 18.33
C GLN A 36 -5.61 18.83 19.12
N SER A 37 -5.82 18.81 20.43
CA SER A 37 -5.24 19.78 21.35
C SER A 37 -3.85 19.34 21.82
N VAL A 38 -2.82 20.13 21.51
CA VAL A 38 -1.45 19.93 21.98
C VAL A 38 -1.07 21.09 22.90
N GLY A 39 -1.20 20.85 24.20
CA GLY A 39 -1.05 21.89 25.23
C GLY A 39 -2.14 22.97 25.10
N PRO A 40 -1.79 24.26 25.01
CA PRO A 40 -2.78 25.34 24.84
C PRO A 40 -3.18 25.60 23.38
N ALA A 41 -2.59 24.89 22.41
CA ALA A 41 -2.88 25.06 20.99
C ALA A 41 -3.80 23.94 20.48
N SER A 42 -4.74 24.29 19.61
CA SER A 42 -5.49 23.33 18.78
C SER A 42 -4.79 23.23 17.43
N VAL A 43 -4.59 22.01 16.94
CA VAL A 43 -4.01 21.72 15.63
C VAL A 43 -5.05 20.96 14.83
N SER A 44 -5.39 21.48 13.65
CA SER A 44 -6.21 20.80 12.65
C SER A 44 -5.31 20.26 11.55
N ALA A 45 -5.58 19.06 11.07
CA ALA A 45 -4.85 18.44 9.97
C ALA A 45 -5.78 18.21 8.78
N ALA A 46 -5.31 18.54 7.57
CA ALA A 46 -5.96 18.22 6.31
C ALA A 46 -5.07 17.29 5.49
N PHE A 47 -5.65 16.25 4.89
CA PHE A 47 -4.94 15.22 4.13
C PHE A 47 -5.31 15.32 2.66
N GLU A 48 -4.32 15.27 1.77
CA GLU A 48 -4.50 15.14 0.32
C GLU A 48 -3.74 13.91 -0.14
N THR A 49 -4.47 12.85 -0.49
CA THR A 49 -3.93 11.52 -0.82
C THR A 49 -4.04 11.23 -2.31
N LEU A 50 -2.98 10.68 -2.91
CA LEU A 50 -2.95 10.05 -4.22
C LEU A 50 -2.72 8.55 -4.06
N VAL A 51 -3.40 7.73 -4.86
CA VAL A 51 -3.29 6.26 -4.83
C VAL A 51 -3.04 5.75 -6.25
N TYR A 52 -2.11 4.80 -6.35
CA TYR A 52 -1.66 4.16 -7.57
C TYR A 52 -1.69 2.64 -7.41
N GLU A 53 -1.92 1.95 -8.52
CA GLU A 53 -1.92 0.49 -8.62
C GLU A 53 -0.94 0.06 -9.70
N ASP A 54 -0.21 -1.02 -9.46
CA ASP A 54 0.63 -1.68 -10.48
C ASP A 54 -0.29 -2.44 -11.45
N MET A 55 -0.60 -1.80 -12.57
CA MET A 55 -1.51 -2.35 -13.57
C MET A 55 -0.83 -3.45 -14.39
N ASP A 56 0.48 -3.35 -14.63
CA ASP A 56 1.25 -4.37 -15.34
C ASP A 56 1.25 -5.70 -14.56
N LEU A 57 1.44 -5.64 -13.24
CA LEU A 57 1.30 -6.81 -12.35
C LEU A 57 -0.13 -7.35 -12.38
N SER A 58 -1.12 -6.48 -12.26
CA SER A 58 -2.53 -6.87 -12.23
C SER A 58 -2.97 -7.54 -13.54
N GLU A 59 -2.55 -7.03 -14.69
CA GLU A 59 -2.76 -7.65 -16.00
C GLU A 59 -2.03 -9.00 -16.11
N THR A 60 -0.77 -9.06 -15.67
CA THR A 60 0.02 -10.31 -15.66
C THR A 60 -0.66 -11.39 -14.83
N LEU A 61 -1.15 -11.05 -13.63
CA LEU A 61 -1.84 -11.98 -12.76
C LEU A 61 -3.19 -12.41 -13.32
N LYS A 62 -3.94 -11.48 -13.90
CA LYS A 62 -5.19 -11.78 -14.60
C LYS A 62 -4.94 -12.77 -15.74
N GLU A 63 -3.91 -12.57 -16.56
CA GLU A 63 -3.57 -13.50 -17.65
C GLU A 63 -3.16 -14.88 -17.13
N LYS A 64 -2.26 -14.94 -16.15
CA LYS A 64 -1.75 -16.20 -15.58
C LYS A 64 -2.83 -17.02 -14.88
N THR A 65 -3.87 -16.37 -14.38
CA THR A 65 -5.00 -17.01 -13.69
C THR A 65 -6.24 -17.16 -14.55
N LEU A 66 -6.14 -16.93 -15.87
CA LEU A 66 -7.27 -17.03 -16.81
C LEU A 66 -8.46 -16.13 -16.44
N GLY A 67 -8.16 -14.95 -15.88
CA GLY A 67 -9.14 -13.96 -15.47
C GLY A 67 -9.76 -14.21 -14.11
N GLN A 68 -9.26 -15.18 -13.33
CA GLN A 68 -9.81 -15.53 -12.02
C GLN A 68 -9.24 -14.66 -10.90
N ALA A 69 -8.01 -14.17 -11.04
CA ALA A 69 -7.45 -13.16 -10.15
C ALA A 69 -7.89 -11.77 -10.62
N GLU A 70 -8.82 -11.17 -9.89
CA GLU A 70 -9.26 -9.79 -10.06
C GLU A 70 -9.11 -9.07 -8.71
N GLY A 71 -8.47 -7.89 -8.71
CA GLY A 71 -8.20 -7.15 -7.47
C GLY A 71 -6.97 -6.27 -7.61
N GLN A 72 -6.65 -5.57 -6.53
CA GLN A 72 -5.50 -4.69 -6.43
C GLN A 72 -4.36 -5.44 -5.75
N PHE A 73 -3.39 -5.87 -6.53
CA PHE A 73 -2.33 -6.75 -6.02
C PHE A 73 -1.13 -6.00 -5.45
N SER A 74 -0.90 -4.78 -5.93
CA SER A 74 0.17 -3.92 -5.45
C SER A 74 -0.29 -2.47 -5.51
N LEU A 75 -0.21 -1.79 -4.37
CA LEU A 75 -0.70 -0.43 -4.17
C LEU A 75 0.42 0.46 -3.66
N PHE A 76 0.44 1.70 -4.14
CA PHE A 76 1.27 2.77 -3.66
C PHE A 76 0.40 3.99 -3.38
N PHE A 77 0.64 4.67 -2.26
CA PHE A 77 -0.03 5.93 -1.96
C PHE A 77 0.96 6.98 -1.44
N ALA A 78 0.61 8.23 -1.67
CA ALA A 78 1.30 9.38 -1.12
C ALA A 78 0.27 10.39 -0.61
N THR A 79 0.48 10.88 0.61
CA THR A 79 -0.39 11.84 1.28
C THR A 79 0.43 13.03 1.75
N ARG A 80 -0.05 14.23 1.43
CA ARG A 80 0.42 15.46 2.07
C ARG A 80 -0.51 15.82 3.21
N VAL A 81 0.07 15.99 4.39
CA VAL A 81 -0.62 16.41 5.62
C VAL A 81 -0.27 17.86 5.93
N THR A 82 -1.28 18.71 5.86
CA THR A 82 -1.15 20.13 6.17
C THR A 82 -1.80 20.45 7.50
N LEU A 83 -1.06 21.18 8.32
CA LEU A 83 -1.49 21.58 9.66
C LEU A 83 -1.93 23.04 9.69
N ASP A 84 -2.99 23.33 10.46
CA ASP A 84 -3.37 24.67 10.89
C ASP A 84 -3.34 24.75 12.43
N PRO A 85 -2.42 25.54 13.04
CA PRO A 85 -1.33 26.27 12.39
C PRO A 85 -0.24 25.33 11.83
N SER A 86 0.51 25.78 10.82
CA SER A 86 1.55 24.97 10.18
C SER A 86 2.64 24.48 11.14
N LEU A 87 3.29 23.36 10.81
CA LEU A 87 4.31 22.74 11.66
C LEU A 87 5.44 23.71 12.04
N SER A 88 5.85 24.55 11.08
CA SER A 88 6.88 25.58 11.29
C SER A 88 6.44 26.67 12.28
N ASN A 89 5.14 26.94 12.41
CA ASN A 89 4.59 27.92 13.34
C ASN A 89 4.34 27.34 14.74
N LEU A 90 4.40 26.01 14.89
CA LEU A 90 4.28 25.37 16.18
C LEU A 90 5.56 25.55 17.03
N PRO A 91 5.41 25.68 18.36
CA PRO A 91 6.55 25.66 19.28
C PRO A 91 7.40 24.40 19.06
N LYS A 92 8.73 24.54 19.05
CA LYS A 92 9.65 23.42 18.80
C LYS A 92 9.41 22.20 19.70
N ALA A 93 8.98 22.42 20.95
CA ALA A 93 8.67 21.37 21.90
C ALA A 93 7.38 20.57 21.58
N ALA A 94 6.49 21.12 20.74
CA ALA A 94 5.23 20.48 20.36
C ALA A 94 5.30 19.76 19.00
N ARG A 95 6.29 20.09 18.16
CA ARG A 95 6.40 19.54 16.79
C ARG A 95 6.50 18.02 16.77
N GLY A 96 7.40 17.45 17.58
CA GLY A 96 7.56 16.00 17.67
C GLY A 96 6.26 15.29 18.05
N THR A 97 5.55 15.81 19.06
CA THR A 97 4.24 15.27 19.48
C THR A 97 3.21 15.32 18.35
N VAL A 98 3.16 16.39 17.57
CA VAL A 98 2.22 16.48 16.43
C VAL A 98 2.59 15.51 15.32
N VAL A 99 3.88 15.34 15.01
CA VAL A 99 4.34 14.35 14.04
C VAL A 99 3.99 12.93 14.50
N ASP A 100 4.22 12.60 15.77
CA ASP A 100 3.88 11.29 16.34
C ASP A 100 2.36 11.00 16.25
N VAL A 101 1.52 12.01 16.43
CA VAL A 101 0.06 11.90 16.30
C VAL A 101 -0.35 11.69 14.85
N VAL A 102 0.24 12.44 13.91
CA VAL A 102 -0.02 12.23 12.47
C VAL A 102 0.39 10.82 12.07
N GLU A 103 1.52 10.33 12.57
CA GLU A 103 2.00 8.98 12.31
C GLU A 103 1.06 7.91 12.91
N GLU A 104 0.52 8.11 14.11
CA GLU A 104 -0.48 7.21 14.70
C GLU A 104 -1.76 7.17 13.86
N HIS A 105 -2.27 8.33 13.44
CA HIS A 105 -3.44 8.40 12.56
C HIS A 105 -3.19 7.78 11.18
N ALA A 106 -2.01 8.01 10.61
CA ALA A 106 -1.61 7.44 9.32
C ALA A 106 -1.56 5.91 9.37
N ARG A 107 -0.97 5.34 10.44
CA ARG A 107 -0.92 3.89 10.66
C ARG A 107 -2.30 3.28 10.84
N ALA A 108 -3.14 3.86 11.69
CA ALA A 108 -4.51 3.37 11.89
C ALA A 108 -5.34 3.45 10.61
N ASN A 109 -5.16 4.49 9.79
CA ASN A 109 -5.85 4.62 8.51
C ASN A 109 -5.32 3.63 7.47
N TYR A 110 -4.02 3.34 7.46
CA TYR A 110 -3.41 2.34 6.59
C TYR A 110 -3.88 0.92 6.94
N GLU A 111 -3.87 0.57 8.23
CA GLU A 111 -4.39 -0.72 8.72
C GLU A 111 -5.88 -0.88 8.35
N GLY A 112 -6.70 0.14 8.57
CA GLY A 112 -8.11 0.09 8.17
C GLY A 112 -8.33 -0.02 6.65
N GLN A 113 -7.46 0.57 5.82
CA GLN A 113 -7.53 0.42 4.36
C GLN A 113 -7.19 -0.99 3.90
N LEU A 114 -6.25 -1.67 4.58
CA LEU A 114 -5.96 -3.08 4.34
C LEU A 114 -7.17 -3.95 4.72
N GLU A 115 -7.78 -3.71 5.88
CA GLU A 115 -8.99 -4.42 6.31
C GLU A 115 -10.16 -4.24 5.33
N ASP A 116 -10.31 -3.04 4.74
CA ASP A 116 -11.36 -2.74 3.76
C ASP A 116 -11.23 -3.53 2.44
N VAL A 117 -10.05 -4.10 2.16
CA VAL A 117 -9.79 -4.95 0.98
C VAL A 117 -9.55 -6.42 1.36
N ASP A 118 -10.16 -6.85 2.47
CA ASP A 118 -10.15 -8.23 2.98
C ASP A 118 -8.75 -8.76 3.36
N VAL A 119 -7.79 -7.86 3.61
CA VAL A 119 -6.50 -8.21 4.22
C VAL A 119 -6.67 -8.35 5.74
N THR A 120 -6.17 -9.46 6.29
CA THR A 120 -6.28 -9.87 7.69
C THR A 120 -4.92 -10.08 8.33
N ASP A 121 -4.89 -10.44 9.63
CA ASP A 121 -3.68 -10.69 10.41
C ASP A 121 -2.59 -9.61 10.27
N ILE A 122 -3.02 -8.35 10.23
CA ILE A 122 -2.12 -7.21 10.04
C ILE A 122 -1.26 -7.03 11.30
N GLU A 123 0.04 -7.26 11.14
CA GLU A 123 1.03 -7.17 12.20
C GLU A 123 2.14 -6.18 11.84
N GLN A 124 2.45 -5.27 12.77
CA GLN A 124 3.64 -4.44 12.68
C GLN A 124 4.88 -5.30 13.01
N THR A 125 5.76 -5.47 12.03
CA THR A 125 6.96 -6.32 12.17
C THR A 125 8.23 -5.53 12.46
N GLY A 126 8.25 -4.25 12.11
CA GLY A 126 9.45 -3.43 12.24
C GLY A 126 9.19 -1.93 12.27
N THR A 127 10.17 -1.20 12.82
CA THR A 127 10.28 0.25 12.61
C THR A 127 11.75 0.59 12.38
N ARG A 128 12.00 1.40 11.36
CA ARG A 128 13.34 1.88 11.01
C ARG A 128 13.31 3.33 10.53
N SER A 129 14.49 3.89 10.32
CA SER A 129 14.64 5.20 9.69
C SER A 129 15.31 5.02 8.33
N THR A 130 14.87 5.78 7.32
CA THR A 130 15.52 5.86 6.01
C THR A 130 15.67 7.32 5.59
N THR A 131 16.50 7.58 4.58
CA THR A 131 16.65 8.91 3.98
C THR A 131 15.91 8.92 2.64
N VAL A 132 15.05 9.91 2.44
CA VAL A 132 14.35 10.14 1.16
C VAL A 132 15.24 10.94 0.20
N ASP A 133 14.88 11.01 -1.08
CA ASP A 133 15.73 11.61 -2.13
C ASP A 133 16.01 13.10 -1.90
N THR A 134 15.07 13.79 -1.25
CA THR A 134 15.18 15.19 -0.83
C THR A 134 16.13 15.40 0.37
N GLY A 135 16.53 14.31 1.05
CA GLY A 135 17.55 14.29 2.10
C GLY A 135 17.00 14.23 3.53
N GLU A 136 15.67 14.32 3.70
CA GLU A 136 15.00 14.20 4.98
C GLU A 136 15.00 12.76 5.51
N SER A 137 14.80 12.63 6.82
CA SER A 137 14.74 11.34 7.50
C SER A 137 13.29 10.90 7.66
N ALA A 138 12.92 9.79 7.03
CA ALA A 138 11.61 9.18 7.18
C ALA A 138 11.62 8.04 8.19
N ARG A 139 10.63 8.01 9.08
CA ARG A 139 10.36 6.87 9.95
C ARG A 139 9.46 5.91 9.19
N VAL A 140 9.95 4.68 8.99
CA VAL A 140 9.27 3.62 8.26
C VAL A 140 8.77 2.58 9.25
N THR A 141 7.51 2.23 9.15
CA THR A 141 6.88 1.09 9.83
C THR A 141 6.61 0.01 8.80
N GLU A 142 7.03 -1.22 9.11
CA GLU A 142 6.87 -2.39 8.24
C GLU A 142 5.73 -3.27 8.77
N TYR A 143 4.98 -3.83 7.83
CA TYR A 143 3.79 -4.62 8.08
C TYR A 143 3.87 -5.96 7.34
N GLU A 144 3.42 -7.01 7.99
CA GLU A 144 3.05 -8.29 7.39
C GLU A 144 1.56 -8.52 7.63
N ALA A 145 0.88 -9.13 6.68
CA ALA A 145 -0.54 -9.41 6.72
C ALA A 145 -0.86 -10.61 5.82
N THR A 146 -2.10 -11.07 5.83
CA THR A 146 -2.58 -12.18 4.99
C THR A 146 -3.75 -11.73 4.14
N ILE A 147 -3.86 -12.26 2.93
CA ILE A 147 -5.07 -12.14 2.10
C ILE A 147 -5.56 -13.53 1.72
N ALA A 148 -6.86 -13.76 1.90
CA ALA A 148 -7.50 -14.99 1.48
C ALA A 148 -7.82 -14.92 -0.01
N PHE A 149 -7.41 -15.94 -0.75
CA PHE A 149 -7.83 -16.15 -2.12
C PHE A 149 -8.99 -17.13 -2.14
N ASP A 150 -10.07 -16.77 -2.84
CA ASP A 150 -11.21 -17.65 -3.02
C ASP A 150 -10.85 -18.88 -3.87
N GLU A 151 -11.70 -19.91 -3.78
CA GLU A 151 -11.53 -21.10 -4.62
C GLU A 151 -11.57 -20.74 -6.11
N ILE A 152 -10.61 -21.27 -6.88
CA ILE A 152 -10.57 -21.04 -8.32
C ILE A 152 -11.08 -22.28 -9.01
N THR A 153 -12.10 -22.12 -9.86
CA THR A 153 -12.70 -23.22 -10.61
C THR A 153 -12.42 -23.07 -12.11
N PHE A 154 -11.87 -24.12 -12.71
CA PHE A 154 -11.54 -24.18 -14.13
C PHE A 154 -12.38 -25.24 -14.85
N PRO A 155 -12.92 -24.95 -16.04
CA PRO A 155 -13.56 -25.98 -16.85
C PRO A 155 -12.50 -26.94 -17.42
N PHE A 156 -12.72 -28.25 -17.24
CA PHE A 156 -11.87 -29.30 -17.81
C PHE A 156 -12.54 -30.00 -19.00
N THR A 157 -13.84 -30.25 -18.89
CA THR A 157 -14.70 -30.62 -20.03
C THR A 157 -16.02 -29.87 -19.95
N GLU A 158 -16.91 -30.02 -20.94
CA GLU A 158 -18.26 -29.42 -20.91
C GLU A 158 -19.10 -29.86 -19.68
N GLU A 159 -18.71 -30.94 -18.99
CA GLU A 159 -19.44 -31.51 -17.85
C GLU A 159 -18.59 -31.63 -16.57
N LYS A 160 -17.30 -31.26 -16.59
CA LYS A 160 -16.38 -31.41 -15.45
C LYS A 160 -15.56 -30.16 -15.22
N GLU A 161 -15.45 -29.80 -13.94
CA GLU A 161 -14.68 -28.67 -13.47
C GLU A 161 -13.59 -29.13 -12.50
N PHE A 162 -12.53 -28.32 -12.39
CA PHE A 162 -11.41 -28.50 -11.47
C PHE A 162 -11.39 -27.32 -10.52
N THR A 163 -11.53 -27.60 -9.23
CA THR A 163 -11.48 -26.59 -8.19
C THR A 163 -10.14 -26.68 -7.45
N ILE A 164 -9.49 -25.53 -7.34
CA ILE A 164 -8.37 -25.26 -6.45
C ILE A 164 -8.96 -24.63 -5.20
N GLU A 165 -8.72 -25.23 -4.04
CA GLU A 165 -9.20 -24.70 -2.77
C GLU A 165 -8.53 -23.34 -2.50
N GLY A 166 -9.29 -22.42 -1.90
CA GLY A 166 -8.78 -21.13 -1.48
C GLY A 166 -7.66 -21.27 -0.45
N GLN A 167 -6.70 -20.36 -0.48
CA GLN A 167 -5.58 -20.32 0.45
C GLN A 167 -5.23 -18.88 0.83
N GLU A 168 -4.59 -18.72 1.98
CA GLU A 168 -4.07 -17.45 2.44
C GLU A 168 -2.69 -17.21 1.84
N PHE A 169 -2.39 -15.95 1.57
CA PHE A 169 -1.12 -15.49 1.02
C PHE A 169 -0.58 -14.32 1.82
N ASP A 170 0.72 -14.30 2.02
CA ASP A 170 1.42 -13.21 2.67
C ASP A 170 1.33 -11.93 1.83
N VAL A 171 1.00 -10.84 2.51
CA VAL A 171 1.05 -9.46 2.02
C VAL A 171 2.10 -8.72 2.85
N SER A 172 3.01 -8.04 2.17
CA SER A 172 4.00 -7.18 2.80
C SER A 172 3.63 -5.73 2.54
N GLY A 173 3.81 -4.88 3.55
CA GLY A 173 3.50 -3.46 3.43
C GLY A 173 4.46 -2.57 4.21
N MET A 174 4.47 -1.28 3.86
CA MET A 174 5.19 -0.28 4.63
C MET A 174 4.50 1.07 4.61
N LEU A 175 4.75 1.85 5.66
CA LEU A 175 4.32 3.23 5.79
C LEU A 175 5.47 4.08 6.30
N ALA A 176 5.78 5.15 5.58
CA ALA A 176 6.85 6.09 5.89
C ALA A 176 6.26 7.47 6.19
N VAL A 177 6.77 8.13 7.24
CA VAL A 177 6.35 9.48 7.65
C VAL A 177 7.57 10.38 7.83
N TRP A 178 7.54 11.58 7.25
CA TRP A 178 8.60 12.59 7.41
C TRP A 178 8.08 14.02 7.31
N GLU A 179 8.84 14.96 7.86
CA GLU A 179 8.60 16.38 7.66
C GLU A 179 9.15 16.81 6.30
N HIS A 180 8.39 17.62 5.55
CA HIS A 180 8.85 18.22 4.29
C HIS A 180 8.25 19.62 4.14
N ASP A 181 9.10 20.63 3.93
CA ASP A 181 8.71 22.03 3.69
C ASP A 181 7.64 22.61 4.64
N GLY A 182 7.67 22.20 5.92
CA GLY A 182 6.74 22.66 6.95
C GLY A 182 5.37 21.96 6.94
N THR A 183 5.23 20.92 6.12
CA THR A 183 4.16 19.91 6.12
C THR A 183 4.70 18.56 6.58
N ILE A 184 3.83 17.56 6.63
CA ILE A 184 4.22 16.16 6.85
C ILE A 184 3.81 15.36 5.62
N LEU A 185 4.71 14.52 5.13
CA LEU A 185 4.41 13.55 4.08
C LEU A 185 4.26 12.17 4.69
N VAL A 186 3.29 11.43 4.16
CA VAL A 186 3.08 10.03 4.45
C VAL A 186 3.08 9.32 3.10
N ALA A 187 3.89 8.28 2.94
CA ALA A 187 3.85 7.45 1.74
C ALA A 187 4.04 5.99 2.11
N GLY A 188 3.45 5.10 1.33
CA GLY A 188 3.47 3.69 1.65
C GLY A 188 2.76 2.86 0.60
N GLY A 189 2.52 1.61 0.93
CA GLY A 189 1.91 0.66 0.02
C GLY A 189 1.98 -0.75 0.53
N ALA A 190 1.33 -1.64 -0.22
CA ALA A 190 1.31 -3.08 0.03
C ALA A 190 1.57 -3.82 -1.28
N HIS A 191 2.19 -4.98 -1.19
CA HIS A 191 2.53 -5.84 -2.31
C HIS A 191 2.51 -7.32 -1.87
N PRO A 192 2.54 -8.28 -2.80
CA PRO A 192 2.63 -9.70 -2.45
C PRO A 192 3.92 -9.96 -1.65
N GLY A 193 3.77 -10.58 -0.49
CA GLY A 193 4.85 -10.92 0.44
C GLY A 193 5.56 -12.24 0.09
N GLU A 194 4.89 -13.09 -0.68
CA GLU A 194 5.43 -14.37 -1.16
C GLU A 194 5.14 -14.61 -2.64
N ASN A 195 5.76 -15.65 -3.20
CA ASN A 195 5.35 -16.17 -4.50
C ASN A 195 4.19 -17.16 -4.35
N ILE A 196 3.25 -17.10 -5.29
CA ILE A 196 2.13 -18.03 -5.32
C ILE A 196 2.50 -19.21 -6.20
N GLU A 197 2.86 -20.31 -5.55
CA GLU A 197 3.12 -21.62 -6.17
C GLU A 197 2.07 -22.64 -5.71
N LEU A 198 1.25 -23.10 -6.65
CA LEU A 198 0.11 -23.98 -6.42
C LEU A 198 0.22 -25.23 -7.29
N SER A 199 0.35 -26.39 -6.67
CA SER A 199 0.33 -27.69 -7.38
C SER A 199 -0.89 -28.50 -6.97
N VAL A 200 -1.82 -28.70 -7.91
CA VAL A 200 -3.04 -29.50 -7.70
C VAL A 200 -3.06 -30.70 -8.62
N THR A 201 -3.05 -31.89 -8.04
CA THR A 201 -3.24 -33.14 -8.76
C THR A 201 -4.64 -33.70 -8.50
N LYS A 202 -5.39 -34.00 -9.57
CA LYS A 202 -6.68 -34.69 -9.48
C LYS A 202 -6.71 -35.87 -10.45
N GLU A 203 -7.46 -36.89 -10.09
CA GLU A 203 -7.69 -38.08 -10.89
C GLU A 203 -9.14 -38.07 -11.41
N PRO A 204 -9.45 -37.38 -12.52
CA PRO A 204 -10.82 -37.30 -13.04
C PRO A 204 -11.40 -38.67 -13.45
N THR A 205 -10.56 -39.69 -13.63
CA THR A 205 -10.90 -41.10 -13.84
C THR A 205 -9.80 -42.00 -13.27
N GLU A 206 -10.08 -43.28 -13.00
CA GLU A 206 -9.08 -44.26 -12.50
C GLU A 206 -7.87 -44.47 -13.43
N ALA A 207 -7.91 -43.97 -14.68
CA ALA A 207 -6.86 -44.13 -15.68
C ALA A 207 -6.16 -42.82 -16.06
N ILE A 208 -6.60 -41.67 -15.53
CA ILE A 208 -6.09 -40.34 -15.92
C ILE A 208 -5.84 -39.53 -14.65
N GLU A 209 -4.58 -39.14 -14.47
CA GLU A 209 -4.13 -38.15 -13.50
C GLU A 209 -3.86 -36.83 -14.24
N VAL A 210 -4.31 -35.71 -13.67
CA VAL A 210 -4.07 -34.37 -14.18
C VAL A 210 -3.47 -33.55 -13.05
N SER A 211 -2.27 -33.03 -13.29
CA SER A 211 -1.60 -32.07 -12.41
C SER A 211 -1.63 -30.70 -13.06
N VAL A 212 -2.02 -29.70 -12.27
CA VAL A 212 -1.98 -28.29 -12.61
C VAL A 212 -0.99 -27.63 -11.66
N ASP A 213 0.09 -27.12 -12.21
CA ASP A 213 1.09 -26.32 -11.50
C ASP A 213 0.91 -24.86 -11.93
N ILE A 214 0.65 -23.99 -10.96
CA ILE A 214 0.54 -22.54 -11.14
C ILE A 214 1.70 -21.91 -10.40
N ASP A 215 2.56 -21.22 -11.13
CA ASP A 215 3.59 -20.35 -10.58
C ASP A 215 3.33 -18.94 -11.11
N LEU A 216 2.94 -18.04 -10.21
CA LEU A 216 2.64 -16.66 -10.58
C LEU A 216 3.91 -15.84 -10.81
N GLY A 217 5.09 -16.37 -10.48
CA GLY A 217 6.39 -15.74 -10.72
C GLY A 217 6.52 -14.38 -10.03
N LEU A 218 5.86 -14.22 -8.89
CA LEU A 218 5.93 -13.01 -8.09
C LEU A 218 7.30 -12.89 -7.45
N THR A 219 7.78 -11.65 -7.35
CA THR A 219 9.11 -11.34 -6.82
C THR A 219 9.01 -10.36 -5.64
N PRO A 220 8.65 -10.84 -4.43
CA PRO A 220 8.42 -9.99 -3.26
C PRO A 220 9.58 -9.04 -2.93
N ASP A 221 10.82 -9.49 -3.11
CA ASP A 221 12.00 -8.65 -2.87
C ASP A 221 12.09 -7.48 -3.86
N ALA A 222 11.76 -7.71 -5.14
CA ALA A 222 11.77 -6.66 -6.15
C ALA A 222 10.63 -5.65 -5.91
N TYR A 223 9.44 -6.13 -5.56
CA TYR A 223 8.31 -5.25 -5.21
C TYR A 223 8.63 -4.38 -3.98
N ARG A 224 9.32 -4.96 -2.98
CA ARG A 224 9.78 -4.22 -1.81
C ARG A 224 10.77 -3.12 -2.21
N GLU A 225 11.75 -3.44 -3.05
CA GLU A 225 12.75 -2.46 -3.52
C GLU A 225 12.12 -1.34 -4.34
N GLU A 226 11.19 -1.68 -5.22
CA GLU A 226 10.43 -0.71 -6.02
C GLU A 226 9.59 0.21 -5.14
N LEU A 227 8.79 -0.35 -4.23
CA LEU A 227 7.97 0.44 -3.31
C LEU A 227 8.82 1.38 -2.45
N GLN A 228 9.98 0.92 -1.97
CA GLN A 228 10.92 1.78 -1.24
C GLN A 228 11.45 2.93 -2.10
N SER A 229 11.72 2.67 -3.38
CA SER A 229 12.15 3.71 -4.33
C SER A 229 11.03 4.72 -4.61
N LEU A 230 9.78 4.27 -4.74
CA LEU A 230 8.63 5.15 -4.94
C LEU A 230 8.43 6.06 -3.71
N VAL A 231 8.45 5.48 -2.50
CA VAL A 231 8.36 6.22 -1.25
C VAL A 231 9.48 7.25 -1.10
N ALA A 232 10.72 6.89 -1.47
CA ALA A 232 11.86 7.80 -1.38
C ALA A 232 11.76 9.02 -2.31
N GLY A 233 11.03 8.89 -3.43
CA GLY A 233 10.88 9.95 -4.44
C GLY A 233 9.71 10.93 -4.22
N VAL A 234 9.00 10.86 -3.09
CA VAL A 234 7.84 11.72 -2.79
C VAL A 234 8.28 13.08 -2.20
N GLU A 235 7.62 14.17 -2.63
CA GLU A 235 7.90 15.57 -2.22
C GLU A 235 6.62 16.40 -1.94
#